data_AF-A0A350CNF9-F1
#
_entry.id   AF-A0A350CNF9-F1
#
_cell.length_a   1.000
_cell.length_b   1.000
_cell.length_c   1.000
_cell.angle_alpha   90.00
_cell.angle_beta   90.00
_cell.angle_gamma   90.00
#
_symmetry.space_group_name_H-M   'P 1'
#
loop_
_entity.id
_entity.type
_entity.pdbx_description
1 polymer ?
#
loop_
_entity_poly.entity_id
_entity_poly.type
_entity_poly.pdbx_seq_one_letter_code
_entity_poly.pdbx_strand_id
1 'polypeptide(L)'
;MLSYRHAFHAGNHADVLKHFVQVQLHLYMNQKDTAYTYIDTHSGAGVYALDSTQATKNAEFDTGIGPLWNRTDVPAPLAPYLDLVKAMNPSGKMRYYAGSPYVAAQMTRLEDRLR
;
A
#
# COMPACT_ATOMS: atom_id res chain seq x y z
N MET A 1 -15.11 13.16 16.88
CA MET A 1 -15.08 11.74 17.29
C MET A 1 -14.18 10.99 16.32
N LEU A 2 -12.96 10.62 16.71
CA LEU A 2 -11.98 9.91 15.88
C LEU A 2 -11.88 8.44 16.33
N SER A 3 -12.97 7.70 16.21
CA SER A 3 -13.03 6.29 16.63
C SER A 3 -12.44 5.33 15.59
N TYR A 4 -12.46 5.71 14.30
CA TYR A 4 -11.89 4.88 13.25
C TYR A 4 -10.36 4.92 13.29
N ARG A 5 -9.73 3.73 13.30
CA ARG A 5 -8.28 3.58 13.11
C ARG A 5 -8.03 2.57 12.02
N HIS A 6 -7.35 3.01 10.96
CA HIS A 6 -7.07 2.15 9.82
C HIS A 6 -6.17 0.95 10.17
N ALA A 7 -5.41 1.02 11.27
CA ALA A 7 -4.60 -0.10 11.76
C ALA A 7 -5.39 -1.39 12.05
N PHE A 8 -6.70 -1.33 12.32
CA PHE A 8 -7.55 -2.53 12.46
C PHE A 8 -7.84 -3.22 11.12
N HIS A 9 -7.65 -2.52 10.01
CA HIS A 9 -8.08 -2.92 8.67
C HIS A 9 -6.93 -2.99 7.66
N ALA A 10 -5.72 -2.59 8.08
CA ALA A 10 -4.57 -2.48 7.20
C ALA A 10 -4.28 -3.80 6.50
N GLY A 11 -4.20 -3.76 5.17
CA GLY A 11 -3.89 -4.94 4.36
C GLY A 11 -5.08 -5.83 4.05
N ASN A 12 -6.31 -5.44 4.39
CA ASN A 12 -7.51 -6.16 3.98
C ASN A 12 -7.75 -6.09 2.46
N HIS A 13 -8.78 -6.79 1.99
CA HIS A 13 -9.10 -6.86 0.55
C HIS A 13 -9.41 -5.48 -0.08
N ALA A 14 -9.96 -4.54 0.69
CA ALA A 14 -10.26 -3.19 0.20
C ALA A 14 -8.97 -2.39 -0.01
N ASP A 15 -8.02 -2.51 0.91
CA ASP A 15 -6.69 -1.94 0.77
C ASP A 15 -5.91 -2.54 -0.41
N VAL A 16 -6.04 -3.85 -0.64
CA VAL A 16 -5.42 -4.50 -1.81
C VAL A 16 -5.92 -3.87 -3.10
N LEU A 17 -7.24 -3.76 -3.29
CA LEU A 17 -7.82 -3.14 -4.49
C LEU A 17 -7.38 -1.67 -4.62
N LYS A 18 -7.49 -0.90 -3.53
CA LYS A 18 -7.18 0.54 -3.49
C LYS A 18 -5.72 0.80 -3.86
N HIS A 19 -4.78 0.11 -3.23
CA HIS A 19 -3.35 0.34 -3.45
C HIS A 19 -2.87 -0.26 -4.77
N PHE A 20 -3.46 -1.36 -5.25
CA PHE A 20 -3.23 -1.85 -6.60
C PHE A 20 -3.58 -0.77 -7.64
N VAL A 21 -4.79 -0.21 -7.56
CA VAL A 21 -5.23 0.87 -8.47
C VAL A 21 -4.34 2.10 -8.34
N GLN A 22 -3.98 2.50 -7.11
CA GLN A 22 -3.09 3.63 -6.88
C GLN A 22 -1.73 3.43 -7.58
N VAL A 23 -1.12 2.24 -7.44
CA VAL A 23 0.14 1.90 -8.12
C VAL A 23 -0.02 2.01 -9.64
N GLN A 24 -1.10 1.47 -10.20
CA GLN A 24 -1.35 1.57 -11.65
C GLN A 24 -1.52 3.03 -12.11
N LEU A 25 -2.20 3.86 -11.31
CA LEU A 25 -2.35 5.29 -11.61
C LEU A 25 -1.00 6.02 -11.61
N HIS A 26 -0.13 5.76 -10.63
CA HIS A 26 1.21 6.34 -10.65
C HIS A 26 2.02 5.87 -11.86
N LEU A 27 2.00 4.57 -12.18
CA LEU A 27 2.70 4.04 -13.36
C LEU A 27 2.21 4.70 -14.65
N TYR A 28 0.90 4.94 -14.78
CA TYR A 28 0.33 5.64 -15.93
C TYR A 28 0.72 7.13 -15.96
N MET A 29 0.58 7.84 -14.84
CA MET A 29 0.92 9.27 -14.75
C MET A 29 2.41 9.52 -15.01
N ASN A 30 3.28 8.60 -14.61
CA ASN A 30 4.72 8.66 -14.83
C ASN A 30 5.13 8.44 -16.30
N GLN A 31 4.21 8.08 -17.21
CA GLN A 31 4.51 7.97 -18.65
C GLN A 31 4.78 9.34 -19.32
N LYS A 32 4.40 10.44 -18.66
CA LYS A 32 4.64 11.80 -19.14
C LYS A 32 5.61 12.52 -18.21
N ASP A 33 6.60 13.20 -18.79
CA ASP A 33 7.61 13.97 -18.04
C ASP A 33 7.04 15.22 -17.32
N THR A 34 5.78 15.57 -17.55
CA THR A 34 5.13 16.66 -16.81
C THR A 34 4.88 16.21 -15.37
N ALA A 35 5.37 16.99 -14.42
CA ALA A 35 5.13 16.76 -13.00
C ALA A 35 3.63 16.82 -12.65
N TYR A 36 3.22 16.02 -11.65
CA TYR A 36 1.88 16.07 -11.07
C TYR A 36 1.90 16.27 -9.56
N THR A 37 0.73 16.63 -9.01
CA THR A 37 0.52 16.68 -7.56
C THR A 37 -0.39 15.52 -7.15
N TYR A 38 0.07 14.74 -6.19
CA TYR A 38 -0.73 13.73 -5.51
C TYR A 38 -1.29 14.33 -4.22
N ILE A 39 -2.60 14.25 -4.04
CA ILE A 39 -3.32 14.78 -2.87
C ILE A 39 -4.00 13.61 -2.16
N ASP A 40 -3.59 13.32 -0.93
CA ASP A 40 -4.21 12.29 -0.10
C ASP A 40 -5.00 12.91 1.04
N THR A 41 -6.30 13.09 0.80
CA THR A 41 -7.21 13.74 1.76
C THR A 41 -7.33 13.01 3.10
N HIS A 42 -7.06 11.70 3.13
CA HIS A 42 -7.23 10.84 4.32
C HIS A 42 -6.06 9.85 4.43
N SER A 43 -4.86 10.40 4.51
CA SER A 43 -3.57 9.70 4.46
C SER A 43 -3.31 8.67 5.56
N GLY A 44 -3.98 8.79 6.70
CA GLY A 44 -3.76 7.89 7.84
C GLY A 44 -2.32 7.93 8.35
N ALA A 45 -1.79 6.80 8.82
CA ALA A 45 -0.47 6.73 9.46
C ALA A 45 0.70 6.51 8.48
N GLY A 46 0.43 6.32 7.18
CA GLY A 46 1.45 5.99 6.18
C GLY A 46 1.90 4.53 6.18
N VAL A 47 2.33 3.99 7.31
CA VAL A 47 2.77 2.58 7.46
C VAL A 47 2.10 1.93 8.67
N TYR A 48 1.70 0.67 8.53
CA TYR A 48 1.00 -0.08 9.57
C TYR A 48 1.76 -1.35 9.93
N ALA A 49 1.98 -1.57 11.23
CA ALA A 49 2.56 -2.81 11.75
C ALA A 49 1.47 -3.88 11.87
N LEU A 50 1.59 -4.98 11.13
CA LEU A 50 0.64 -6.09 11.11
C LEU A 50 0.76 -7.01 12.33
N ASP A 51 1.87 -6.91 13.07
CA ASP A 51 2.06 -7.54 14.38
C ASP A 51 1.53 -6.69 15.56
N SER A 52 0.93 -5.53 15.28
CA SER A 52 0.34 -4.67 16.31
C SER A 52 -0.94 -5.27 16.93
N THR A 53 -1.30 -4.82 18.12
CA THR A 53 -2.53 -5.24 18.80
C THR A 53 -3.80 -4.84 18.03
N GLN A 54 -3.77 -3.73 17.29
CA GLN A 54 -4.89 -3.33 16.44
C GLN A 54 -5.03 -4.24 15.22
N ALA A 55 -3.95 -4.49 14.49
CA ALA A 55 -3.99 -5.32 13.29
C ALA A 55 -4.37 -6.76 13.61
N THR A 56 -3.81 -7.33 14.68
CA THR A 56 -4.08 -8.72 15.09
C THR A 56 -5.44 -8.94 15.74
N LYS A 57 -6.14 -7.87 16.15
CA LYS A 57 -7.49 -7.99 16.73
C LYS A 57 -8.50 -8.56 15.74
N ASN A 58 -8.48 -8.06 14.50
CA ASN A 58 -9.35 -8.54 13.43
C ASN A 58 -8.59 -9.41 12.41
N ALA A 59 -7.27 -9.20 12.29
CA ALA A 59 -6.39 -9.88 11.34
C ALA A 59 -6.90 -9.86 9.89
N GLU A 60 -7.52 -8.74 9.47
CA GLU A 60 -8.15 -8.66 8.14
C GLU A 60 -7.14 -8.84 6.98
N PHE A 61 -5.84 -8.60 7.24
CA PHE A 61 -4.77 -8.86 6.28
C PHE A 61 -4.68 -10.35 5.86
N ASP A 62 -5.12 -11.29 6.70
CA ASP A 62 -5.10 -12.73 6.39
C ASP A 62 -5.98 -13.10 5.19
N THR A 63 -7.03 -12.32 4.95
CA THR A 63 -7.94 -12.49 3.80
C THR A 63 -7.76 -11.42 2.72
N GLY A 64 -6.81 -10.50 2.92
CA GLY A 64 -6.44 -9.45 1.98
C GLY A 64 -5.09 -9.72 1.31
N ILE A 65 -4.04 -9.06 1.80
CA ILE A 65 -2.68 -9.17 1.25
C ILE A 65 -2.01 -10.52 1.56
N GLY A 66 -2.40 -11.19 2.64
CA GLY A 66 -1.85 -12.47 3.09
C GLY A 66 -1.74 -13.53 1.99
N PRO A 67 -2.84 -13.89 1.31
CA PRO A 67 -2.83 -14.89 0.25
C PRO A 67 -2.02 -14.50 -0.99
N LEU A 68 -1.73 -13.20 -1.19
CA LEU A 68 -0.96 -12.70 -2.33
C LEU A 68 0.54 -12.63 -2.07
N TRP A 69 0.96 -12.56 -0.80
CA TRP A 69 2.34 -12.34 -0.37
C TRP A 69 3.38 -13.25 -1.05
N ASN A 70 3.10 -14.55 -1.05
CA ASN A 70 3.98 -15.59 -1.58
C ASN A 70 3.53 -16.10 -2.95
N ARG A 71 2.50 -15.50 -3.57
CA ARG A 71 2.06 -15.91 -4.91
C ARG A 71 3.11 -15.50 -5.94
N THR A 72 3.45 -16.43 -6.81
CA THR A 72 4.40 -16.25 -7.92
C THR A 72 3.72 -16.23 -9.28
N ASP A 73 2.44 -16.61 -9.33
CA ASP A 73 1.58 -16.75 -10.50
C ASP A 73 0.59 -15.58 -10.64
N VAL A 74 0.96 -14.39 -10.17
CA VAL A 74 0.08 -13.22 -10.24
C VAL A 74 0.06 -12.60 -11.65
N PRO A 75 -1.06 -11.98 -12.07
CA PRO A 75 -1.09 -11.21 -13.31
C PRO A 75 -0.03 -10.10 -13.29
N ALA A 76 0.61 -9.86 -14.45
CA ALA A 76 1.69 -8.88 -14.57
C ALA A 76 1.38 -7.48 -13.99
N PRO A 77 0.16 -6.91 -14.14
CA PRO A 77 -0.15 -5.62 -13.54
C PRO A 77 -0.09 -5.60 -12.00
N LEU A 78 -0.29 -6.75 -11.33
CA LEU A 78 -0.29 -6.82 -9.88
C LEU A 78 1.14 -6.85 -9.30
N ALA A 79 2.14 -7.25 -10.10
CA ALA A 79 3.52 -7.42 -9.65
C ALA A 79 4.12 -6.14 -9.03
N PRO A 80 4.04 -4.94 -9.64
CA PRO A 80 4.59 -3.73 -9.04
C PRO A 80 4.03 -3.39 -7.65
N TYR A 81 2.75 -3.68 -7.42
CA TYR A 81 2.14 -3.51 -6.11
C TYR A 81 2.72 -4.49 -5.07
N LEU A 82 2.85 -5.76 -5.43
CA LEU A 82 3.42 -6.76 -4.53
C LEU A 82 4.91 -6.52 -4.28
N ASP A 83 5.66 -6.07 -5.28
CA ASP A 83 7.07 -5.71 -5.14
C ASP A 83 7.25 -4.57 -4.15
N LEU A 84 6.38 -3.55 -4.17
CA LEU A 84 6.37 -2.46 -3.20
C LEU A 84 6.11 -2.97 -1.77
N VAL A 85 5.11 -3.85 -1.60
CA VAL A 85 4.82 -4.46 -0.29
C VAL A 85 6.00 -5.33 0.19
N LYS A 86 6.65 -6.06 -0.71
CA LYS A 86 7.83 -6.90 -0.42
C LYS A 86 9.06 -6.08 -0.06
N ALA A 87 9.33 -5.00 -0.78
CA ALA A 87 10.49 -4.13 -0.56
C ALA A 87 10.51 -3.52 0.85
N MET A 88 9.33 -3.23 1.41
CA MET A 88 9.17 -2.74 2.78
C MET A 88 9.41 -3.82 3.86
N ASN A 89 9.45 -5.10 3.47
CA ASN A 89 9.59 -6.25 4.36
C ASN A 89 10.82 -7.11 3.97
N PRO A 90 12.06 -6.55 4.01
CA PRO A 90 13.26 -7.23 3.51
C PRO A 90 13.63 -8.49 4.30
N SER A 91 13.08 -8.68 5.50
CA SER A 91 13.26 -9.89 6.31
C SER A 91 12.52 -11.12 5.77
N GLY A 92 11.67 -10.97 4.76
CA GLY A 92 10.79 -12.03 4.25
C GLY A 92 9.55 -12.30 5.11
N LYS A 93 9.46 -11.69 6.30
CA LYS A 93 8.26 -11.71 7.15
C LYS A 93 7.39 -10.50 6.85
N MET A 94 6.08 -10.73 6.63
CA MET A 94 5.12 -9.66 6.43
C MET A 94 4.81 -8.98 7.77
N ARG A 95 5.59 -7.95 8.09
CA ARG A 95 5.47 -7.20 9.34
C ARG A 95 4.82 -5.84 9.13
N TYR A 96 5.06 -5.22 7.99
CA TYR A 96 4.59 -3.88 7.66
C TYR A 96 3.70 -3.91 6.43
N TYR A 97 2.66 -3.07 6.45
CA TYR A 97 1.80 -2.81 5.30
C TYR A 97 1.82 -1.32 4.96
N ALA A 98 1.84 -1.04 3.66
CA ALA A 98 2.00 0.29 3.11
C ALA A 98 0.61 0.92 2.97
N GLY A 99 0.39 2.04 3.65
CA GLY A 99 -0.72 2.92 3.36
C GLY A 99 -0.45 3.76 2.10
N SER A 100 -1.50 4.45 1.64
CA SER A 100 -1.45 5.28 0.43
C SER A 100 -0.35 6.35 0.40
N PRO A 101 0.06 7.00 1.51
CA PRO A 101 1.17 7.96 1.47
C PRO A 101 2.52 7.29 1.26
N TYR A 102 2.73 6.10 1.82
CA TYR A 102 3.96 5.34 1.59
C TYR A 102 4.02 4.87 0.14
N VAL A 103 2.90 4.35 -0.38
CA VAL A 103 2.78 3.99 -1.80
C VAL A 103 3.13 5.17 -2.69
N ALA A 104 2.54 6.34 -2.44
CA ALA A 104 2.82 7.54 -3.22
C ALA A 104 4.30 7.96 -3.13
N ALA A 105 4.88 7.96 -1.93
CA ALA A 105 6.28 8.32 -1.72
C ALA A 105 7.28 7.41 -2.46
N GLN A 106 6.94 6.13 -2.67
CA GLN A 106 7.77 5.21 -3.45
C GLN A 106 7.59 5.37 -4.97
N MET A 107 6.45 5.92 -5.41
CA MET A 107 6.05 5.91 -6.83
C MET A 107 6.17 7.28 -7.51
N THR A 108 6.16 8.38 -6.76
CA THR A 108 6.39 9.73 -7.28
C THR A 108 7.85 9.98 -7.63
N ARG A 109 8.10 10.77 -8.67
CA ARG A 109 9.44 11.21 -9.07
C ARG A 109 9.84 12.46 -8.27
N LEU A 110 11.09 12.89 -8.42
CA LEU A 110 11.66 14.02 -7.69
C LEU A 110 10.92 15.34 -7.95
N GLU A 111 10.42 15.53 -9.18
CA GLU A 111 9.70 16.72 -9.63
C GLU A 111 8.20 16.72 -9.26
N ASP A 112 7.66 15.56 -8.89
CA ASP A 112 6.27 15.42 -8.46
C ASP A 112 6.10 15.92 -7.01
N ARG A 113 4.85 16.22 -6.61
CA ARG A 113 4.56 16.79 -5.28
C ARG A 113 3.58 15.93 -4.50
N LEU A 114 3.92 15.61 -3.26
CA LEU A 114 3.04 14.97 -2.27
C LEU A 114 2.42 16.02 -1.35
N ARG A 115 1.10 15.96 -1.13
CA ARG A 115 0.36 16.88 -0.26
C ARG A 115 -0.60 16.14 0.66
#